data_AF-A0A8T7C2X3-F1
#
_entry.id   AF-A0A8T7C2X3-F1
#
_cell.length_a   1.000
_cell.length_b   1.000
_cell.length_c   1.000
_cell.angle_alpha   90.00
_cell.angle_beta   90.00
_cell.angle_gamma   90.00
#
_symmetry.space_group_name_H-M   'P 1'
#
loop_
_entity.id
_entity.type
_entity.pdbx_description
1 polymer ?
#
loop_
_entity_poly.entity_id
_entity_poly.type
_entity_poly.pdbx_seq_one_letter_code
_entity_poly.pdbx_strand_id
1 'polypeptide(L)'
;MKRFLSFNIFLFSLFTTSVFAAGDEENIQKLSSFKSTGGGQGEVIDQDTRFAANIRKNIIPYIKMPSGFKIELFAVVPDARNMAISRNKGAVWIGTRKSKVWQATDRDMDNIADTVEQFAPTVSFDIPNGVCYSNDGHLYVAERNRVLWFPAAEYFMESPDTVAIPIINQGELIPPEEESYNHTARVCAIGPDNKLYVSMGQPFNVAGPDKLDLYNEVGIGGMIRFNRFPGKLEREVVAIGIRNSVGHAFNPKDGSLWFTDNQVDGMGDETPPGELNKACSLGSDVWYGHPYYGGGEVRTNEYKDKKIPKAWANKYCKPQVEMAAHAADLGMMFYTGRMFPKKYHNAIFSAQHGSWNAVKPRGARIMVTYLDDKGNAKNTEPFAEGWLTDLGTYLGRPVDVQQYVDGSLLVSDDKAGVVYRISYQGS
;
A
#
# COMPACT_ATOMS: atom_id res chain seq x y z
N MET A 1 -12.13 -61.56 -4.75
CA MET A 1 -11.94 -60.31 -3.99
C MET A 1 -11.20 -59.30 -4.86
N LYS A 2 -11.90 -58.34 -5.46
CA LYS A 2 -11.38 -57.02 -5.90
C LYS A 2 -12.63 -56.15 -6.11
N ARG A 3 -12.92 -55.29 -5.13
CA ARG A 3 -13.99 -54.29 -5.20
C ARG A 3 -13.45 -53.08 -5.97
N PHE A 4 -14.11 -52.71 -7.05
CA PHE A 4 -13.97 -51.38 -7.65
C PHE A 4 -14.80 -50.39 -6.83
N LEU A 5 -14.14 -49.40 -6.23
CA LEU A 5 -14.80 -48.22 -5.66
C LEU A 5 -14.75 -47.12 -6.73
N SER A 6 -15.91 -46.78 -7.30
CA SER A 6 -16.06 -45.58 -8.12
C SER A 6 -16.20 -44.38 -7.19
N PHE A 7 -15.19 -43.50 -7.17
CA PHE A 7 -15.27 -42.21 -6.50
C PHE A 7 -16.01 -41.23 -7.43
N ASN A 8 -17.23 -40.82 -7.05
CA ASN A 8 -17.90 -39.69 -7.67
C ASN A 8 -17.26 -38.40 -7.12
N ILE A 9 -16.51 -37.70 -7.97
CA ILE A 9 -16.07 -36.32 -7.70
C ILE A 9 -17.27 -35.42 -8.01
N PHE A 10 -17.89 -34.86 -6.98
CA PHE A 10 -18.83 -33.75 -7.15
C PHE A 10 -18.01 -32.52 -7.58
N LEU A 11 -18.14 -32.14 -8.86
CA LEU A 11 -17.80 -30.81 -9.33
C LEU A 11 -18.76 -29.82 -8.67
N PHE A 12 -18.30 -29.08 -7.65
CA PHE A 12 -18.94 -27.83 -7.27
C PHE A 12 -18.53 -26.79 -8.31
N SER A 13 -19.39 -26.57 -9.29
CA SER A 13 -19.21 -25.51 -10.28
C SER A 13 -19.25 -24.14 -9.62
N LEU A 14 -18.22 -23.32 -9.89
CA LEU A 14 -18.20 -21.88 -9.65
C LEU A 14 -19.36 -21.21 -10.40
N PHE A 15 -20.50 -21.01 -9.75
CA PHE A 15 -21.57 -20.14 -10.26
C PHE A 15 -21.75 -18.87 -9.42
N THR A 16 -20.97 -18.70 -8.35
CA THR A 16 -21.11 -17.55 -7.46
C THR A 16 -20.33 -16.33 -7.96
N THR A 17 -19.20 -16.49 -8.64
CA THR A 17 -18.37 -15.36 -9.09
C THR A 17 -19.01 -14.55 -10.23
N SER A 18 -19.79 -15.18 -11.10
CA SER A 18 -20.37 -14.53 -12.28
C SER A 18 -21.54 -13.58 -11.96
N VAL A 19 -22.33 -13.88 -10.92
CA VAL A 19 -23.48 -13.04 -10.53
C VAL A 19 -23.04 -11.79 -9.79
N PHE A 20 -22.00 -11.87 -8.94
CA PHE A 20 -21.43 -10.70 -8.26
C PHE A 20 -20.77 -9.73 -9.24
N ALA A 21 -20.03 -10.24 -10.24
CA ALA A 21 -19.41 -9.40 -11.26
C ALA A 21 -20.45 -8.65 -12.11
N ALA A 22 -21.56 -9.28 -12.47
CA ALA A 22 -22.61 -8.65 -13.27
C ALA A 22 -23.32 -7.49 -12.56
N GLY A 23 -23.59 -7.63 -11.25
CA GLY A 23 -24.22 -6.56 -10.46
C GLY A 23 -23.30 -5.36 -10.25
N ASP A 24 -22.01 -5.60 -10.07
CA ASP A 24 -21.02 -4.53 -9.94
C ASP A 24 -20.81 -3.77 -11.26
N GLU A 25 -20.68 -4.47 -12.38
CA GLU A 25 -20.55 -3.85 -13.71
C GLU A 25 -21.74 -2.94 -14.04
N GLU A 26 -22.96 -3.37 -13.70
CA GLU A 26 -24.17 -2.54 -13.85
C GLU A 26 -24.10 -1.27 -12.99
N ASN A 27 -23.66 -1.38 -11.73
CA ASN A 27 -23.50 -0.23 -10.86
C ASN A 27 -22.44 0.73 -11.38
N ILE A 28 -21.27 0.22 -11.80
CA ILE A 28 -20.21 1.03 -12.40
C ILE A 28 -20.74 1.78 -13.63
N GLN A 29 -21.51 1.12 -14.51
CA GLN A 29 -22.10 1.77 -15.69
C GLN A 29 -23.08 2.89 -15.32
N LYS A 30 -23.88 2.70 -14.27
CA LYS A 30 -24.79 3.74 -13.75
C LYS A 30 -24.01 4.90 -13.17
N LEU A 31 -23.04 4.63 -12.28
CA LEU A 31 -22.22 5.64 -11.61
C LEU A 31 -21.41 6.46 -12.62
N SER A 32 -20.81 5.83 -13.63
CA SER A 32 -20.05 6.51 -14.69
C SER A 32 -20.93 7.39 -15.58
N SER A 33 -22.24 7.15 -15.58
CA SER A 33 -23.25 7.94 -16.28
C SER A 33 -24.00 8.90 -15.36
N PHE A 34 -23.51 9.12 -14.13
CA PHE A 34 -24.13 9.98 -13.11
C PHE A 34 -25.57 9.56 -12.76
N LYS A 35 -25.86 8.25 -12.77
CA LYS A 35 -27.16 7.69 -12.41
C LYS A 35 -27.10 6.99 -11.05
N SER A 36 -28.20 7.05 -10.31
CA SER A 36 -28.32 6.33 -9.05
C SER A 36 -28.33 4.82 -9.27
N THR A 37 -27.69 4.07 -8.38
CA THR A 37 -27.73 2.60 -8.39
C THR A 37 -28.98 2.06 -7.68
N GLY A 38 -29.64 2.88 -6.85
CA GLY A 38 -30.66 2.45 -5.90
C GLY A 38 -30.10 1.81 -4.62
N GLY A 39 -28.77 1.85 -4.43
CA GLY A 39 -28.09 1.31 -3.25
C GLY A 39 -28.25 2.19 -2.01
N GLY A 40 -28.14 1.55 -0.85
CA GLY A 40 -28.27 2.19 0.46
C GLY A 40 -26.96 2.75 1.01
N GLN A 41 -27.05 3.44 2.14
CA GLN A 41 -25.89 3.89 2.90
C GLN A 41 -25.01 2.73 3.34
N GLY A 42 -23.71 2.98 3.40
CA GLY A 42 -22.71 2.02 3.80
C GLY A 42 -22.68 1.76 5.31
N GLU A 43 -21.81 0.84 5.72
CA GLU A 43 -21.52 0.62 7.13
C GLU A 43 -20.89 1.85 7.78
N VAL A 44 -21.29 2.15 9.01
CA VAL A 44 -20.69 3.20 9.85
C VAL A 44 -20.04 2.52 11.05
N ILE A 45 -18.78 2.85 11.33
CA ILE A 45 -18.02 2.32 12.45
C ILE A 45 -18.16 3.26 13.65
N ASP A 46 -18.66 2.71 14.76
CA ASP A 46 -18.73 3.42 16.03
C ASP A 46 -17.32 3.74 16.56
N GLN A 47 -17.05 5.03 16.81
CA GLN A 47 -15.77 5.54 17.26
C GLN A 47 -15.65 5.56 18.79
N ASP A 48 -16.77 5.60 19.51
CA ASP A 48 -16.83 5.77 20.97
C ASP A 48 -17.10 4.46 21.71
N THR A 49 -16.29 3.46 21.37
CA THR A 49 -16.46 2.09 21.86
C THR A 49 -15.51 1.75 23.01
N ARG A 50 -15.86 0.69 23.76
CA ARG A 50 -14.91 0.04 24.70
C ARG A 50 -13.62 -0.37 24.00
N PHE A 51 -13.68 -0.72 22.72
CA PHE A 51 -12.51 -1.02 21.91
C PHE A 51 -11.59 0.20 21.78
N ALA A 52 -12.12 1.35 21.37
CA ALA A 52 -11.37 2.60 21.26
C ALA A 52 -10.75 3.02 22.62
N ALA A 53 -11.46 2.84 23.73
CA ALA A 53 -10.93 3.07 25.08
C ALA A 53 -9.77 2.12 25.42
N ASN A 54 -9.86 0.84 25.01
CA ASN A 54 -8.79 -0.13 25.20
C ASN A 54 -7.54 0.19 24.36
N ILE A 55 -7.67 0.71 23.14
CA ILE A 55 -6.53 1.15 22.33
C ILE A 55 -5.75 2.25 23.06
N ARG A 56 -6.47 3.27 23.55
CA ARG A 56 -5.89 4.39 24.31
C ARG A 56 -5.20 3.93 25.60
N LYS A 57 -5.75 2.93 26.27
CA LYS A 57 -5.21 2.41 27.54
C LYS A 57 -4.06 1.42 27.37
N ASN A 58 -4.16 0.51 26.40
CA ASN A 58 -3.35 -0.71 26.35
C ASN A 58 -2.33 -0.74 25.21
N ILE A 59 -2.37 0.20 24.25
CA ILE A 59 -1.41 0.26 23.13
C ILE A 59 -0.65 1.58 23.14
N ILE A 60 -1.35 2.71 23.06
CA ILE A 60 -0.75 4.05 22.94
C ILE A 60 0.35 4.34 23.98
N PRO A 61 0.19 3.99 25.28
CA PRO A 61 1.21 4.30 26.29
C PRO A 61 2.55 3.57 26.11
N TYR A 62 2.59 2.49 25.31
CA TYR A 62 3.81 1.74 25.04
C TYR A 62 4.61 2.31 23.88
N ILE A 63 4.02 3.23 23.10
CA ILE A 63 4.67 3.78 21.91
C ILE A 63 5.68 4.86 22.33
N LYS A 64 6.95 4.60 22.03
CA LYS A 64 8.10 5.47 22.31
C LYS A 64 8.48 6.22 21.05
N MET A 65 8.75 7.51 21.20
CA MET A 65 9.12 8.44 20.13
C MET A 65 10.12 9.48 20.67
N PRO A 66 10.79 10.26 19.79
CA PRO A 66 11.58 11.41 20.20
C PRO A 66 10.79 12.36 21.11
N SER A 67 11.51 13.08 21.98
CA SER A 67 10.90 14.06 22.88
C SER A 67 10.08 15.12 22.12
N GLY A 68 8.97 15.55 22.73
CA GLY A 68 8.03 16.53 22.16
C GLY A 68 7.00 15.95 21.20
N PHE A 69 7.07 14.66 20.86
CA PHE A 69 6.04 14.00 20.06
C PHE A 69 4.97 13.34 20.93
N LYS A 70 3.73 13.34 20.43
CA LYS A 70 2.56 12.70 21.04
C LYS A 70 1.85 11.84 19.99
N ILE A 71 1.39 10.67 20.40
CA ILE A 71 0.55 9.78 19.57
C ILE A 71 -0.83 9.63 20.20
N GLU A 72 -1.85 9.71 19.36
CA GLU A 72 -3.26 9.69 19.73
C GLU A 72 -4.04 8.78 18.79
N LEU A 73 -5.22 8.33 19.22
CA LEU A 73 -6.14 7.63 18.33
C LEU A 73 -6.82 8.67 17.44
N PHE A 74 -6.65 8.57 16.12
CA PHE A 74 -7.39 9.37 15.16
C PHE A 74 -8.76 8.76 14.89
N ALA A 75 -8.80 7.44 14.63
CA ALA A 75 -10.04 6.73 14.29
C ALA A 75 -9.92 5.21 14.52
N VAL A 76 -11.05 4.56 14.81
CA VAL A 76 -11.24 3.11 14.69
C VAL A 76 -11.61 2.77 13.25
N VAL A 77 -10.75 2.01 12.57
CA VAL A 77 -10.84 1.71 11.14
C VAL A 77 -10.45 0.25 10.91
N PRO A 78 -11.42 -0.68 10.77
CA PRO A 78 -11.13 -2.09 10.57
C PRO A 78 -10.28 -2.36 9.33
N ASP A 79 -9.25 -3.22 9.46
CA ASP A 79 -8.36 -3.62 8.36
C ASP A 79 -7.69 -2.43 7.64
N ALA A 80 -7.39 -1.33 8.33
CA ALA A 80 -6.81 -0.10 7.76
C ALA A 80 -5.46 -0.32 7.05
N ARG A 81 -5.37 0.03 5.77
CA ARG A 81 -4.15 -0.08 4.95
C ARG A 81 -3.67 1.29 4.45
N ASN A 82 -3.29 1.44 3.18
CA ASN A 82 -2.82 2.72 2.65
C ASN A 82 -3.91 3.79 2.78
N MET A 83 -3.46 5.02 2.94
CA MET A 83 -4.33 6.18 3.14
C MET A 83 -4.13 7.21 2.04
N ALA A 84 -5.20 7.91 1.70
CA ALA A 84 -5.18 9.07 0.84
C ALA A 84 -5.85 10.23 1.56
N ILE A 85 -5.14 11.36 1.66
CA ILE A 85 -5.60 12.51 2.43
C ILE A 85 -6.20 13.53 1.48
N SER A 86 -7.40 13.98 1.80
CA SER A 86 -8.04 15.07 1.08
C SER A 86 -7.29 16.39 1.26
N ARG A 87 -7.49 17.32 0.35
CA ARG A 87 -6.83 18.62 0.41
C ARG A 87 -7.59 19.64 1.24
N ASN A 88 -8.91 19.59 1.22
CA ASN A 88 -9.74 20.70 1.66
C ASN A 88 -10.61 20.38 2.87
N LYS A 89 -11.08 19.13 2.98
CA LYS A 89 -12.10 18.75 3.98
C LYS A 89 -11.59 17.86 5.11
N GLY A 90 -10.29 17.59 5.20
CA GLY A 90 -9.73 16.72 6.25
C GLY A 90 -10.18 15.25 6.15
N ALA A 91 -10.87 14.87 5.09
CA ALA A 91 -11.24 13.49 4.80
C ALA A 91 -10.01 12.61 4.56
N VAL A 92 -10.09 11.37 5.02
CA VAL A 92 -9.08 10.34 4.85
C VAL A 92 -9.75 9.12 4.22
N TRP A 93 -9.35 8.75 3.01
CA TRP A 93 -9.75 7.47 2.43
C TRP A 93 -8.74 6.41 2.84
N ILE A 94 -9.21 5.25 3.29
CA ILE A 94 -8.37 4.16 3.80
C ILE A 94 -8.71 2.88 3.05
N GLY A 95 -7.72 2.34 2.34
CA GLY A 95 -7.84 1.05 1.66
C GLY A 95 -7.87 -0.13 2.63
N THR A 96 -8.27 -1.31 2.14
CA THR A 96 -8.25 -2.57 2.92
C THR A 96 -7.76 -3.74 2.07
N ARG A 97 -7.54 -4.91 2.70
CA ARG A 97 -7.20 -6.16 1.98
C ARG A 97 -8.40 -7.00 1.55
N LYS A 98 -9.63 -6.52 1.81
CA LYS A 98 -10.87 -7.27 1.56
C LYS A 98 -11.67 -6.56 0.48
N SER A 99 -12.82 -6.00 0.82
CA SER A 99 -13.79 -5.48 -0.16
C SER A 99 -14.29 -4.09 0.16
N LYS A 100 -13.57 -3.34 1.00
CA LYS A 100 -14.01 -2.02 1.47
C LYS A 100 -12.92 -0.98 1.33
N VAL A 101 -13.35 0.23 1.03
CA VAL A 101 -12.60 1.46 1.31
C VAL A 101 -13.36 2.17 2.42
N TRP A 102 -12.65 2.65 3.43
CA TRP A 102 -13.23 3.49 4.49
C TRP A 102 -13.00 4.96 4.18
N GLN A 103 -13.89 5.80 4.67
CA GLN A 103 -13.78 7.25 4.66
C GLN A 103 -13.89 7.74 6.10
N ALA A 104 -12.80 8.25 6.65
CA ALA A 104 -12.80 8.93 7.93
C ALA A 104 -12.94 10.44 7.71
N THR A 105 -13.85 11.09 8.45
CA THR A 105 -14.09 12.54 8.34
C THR A 105 -13.98 13.19 9.71
N ASP A 106 -13.16 14.23 9.80
CA ASP A 106 -13.04 15.16 10.93
C ASP A 106 -13.81 16.43 10.53
N ARG A 107 -15.05 16.58 11.01
CA ARG A 107 -15.96 17.66 10.61
C ARG A 107 -15.78 18.89 11.48
N ASP A 108 -15.45 18.71 12.76
CA ASP A 108 -15.24 19.82 13.69
C ASP A 108 -13.79 20.32 13.74
N MET A 109 -12.88 19.63 13.03
CA MET A 109 -11.46 19.95 12.85
C MET A 109 -10.67 19.89 14.16
N ASP A 110 -11.06 19.03 15.09
CA ASP A 110 -10.32 18.78 16.34
C ASP A 110 -9.12 17.82 16.15
N ASN A 111 -8.92 17.31 14.92
CA ASN A 111 -7.90 16.35 14.50
C ASN A 111 -8.16 14.91 14.98
N ILE A 112 -9.41 14.56 15.23
CA ILE A 112 -9.94 13.22 15.45
C ILE A 112 -11.08 13.00 14.44
N ALA A 113 -11.23 11.79 13.91
CA ALA A 113 -12.36 11.52 13.02
C ALA A 113 -13.67 11.39 13.81
N ASP A 114 -14.68 12.16 13.43
CA ASP A 114 -16.05 12.04 13.93
C ASP A 114 -16.75 10.79 13.39
N THR A 115 -16.53 10.50 12.11
CA THR A 115 -17.16 9.36 11.43
C THR A 115 -16.13 8.55 10.66
N VAL A 116 -16.38 7.24 10.62
CA VAL A 116 -15.72 6.31 9.69
C VAL A 116 -16.81 5.51 9.00
N GLU A 117 -16.94 5.71 7.70
CA GLU A 117 -18.04 5.19 6.89
C GLU A 117 -17.51 4.42 5.69
N GLN A 118 -18.24 3.42 5.23
CA GLN A 118 -17.88 2.71 4.00
C GLN A 118 -18.01 3.66 2.81
N PHE A 119 -16.89 3.91 2.13
CA PHE A 119 -16.83 4.72 0.93
C PHE A 119 -17.41 3.96 -0.27
N ALA A 120 -18.24 4.65 -1.07
CA ALA A 120 -18.85 4.12 -2.29
C ALA A 120 -19.44 2.69 -2.10
N PRO A 121 -20.39 2.50 -1.17
CA PRO A 121 -20.89 1.17 -0.76
C PRO A 121 -21.56 0.37 -1.89
N THR A 122 -21.87 1.03 -3.01
CA THR A 122 -22.49 0.43 -4.20
C THR A 122 -21.46 -0.11 -5.20
N VAL A 123 -20.18 0.15 -4.96
CA VAL A 123 -19.05 -0.44 -5.68
C VAL A 123 -18.55 -1.67 -4.92
N SER A 124 -18.48 -2.81 -5.62
CA SER A 124 -17.90 -4.05 -5.09
C SER A 124 -16.38 -4.04 -5.32
N PHE A 125 -15.64 -3.55 -4.33
CA PHE A 125 -14.18 -3.53 -4.39
C PHE A 125 -13.55 -4.92 -4.19
N ASP A 126 -12.40 -5.16 -4.83
CA ASP A 126 -11.56 -6.35 -4.67
C ASP A 126 -10.11 -5.96 -4.28
N ILE A 127 -9.79 -6.14 -3.00
CA ILE A 127 -8.51 -5.77 -2.36
C ILE A 127 -8.14 -4.31 -2.71
N PRO A 128 -8.97 -3.31 -2.34
CA PRO A 128 -8.73 -1.91 -2.65
C PRO A 128 -7.67 -1.30 -1.73
N ASN A 129 -6.49 -1.91 -1.67
CA ASN A 129 -5.40 -1.48 -0.80
C ASN A 129 -4.89 -0.09 -1.22
N GLY A 130 -4.72 0.15 -2.51
CA GLY A 130 -4.06 1.34 -3.03
C GLY A 130 -5.02 2.48 -3.25
N VAL A 131 -5.13 3.38 -2.27
CA VAL A 131 -5.81 4.67 -2.44
C VAL A 131 -4.78 5.77 -2.66
N CYS A 132 -5.04 6.69 -3.58
CA CYS A 132 -4.21 7.89 -3.73
C CYS A 132 -5.04 9.07 -4.22
N TYR A 133 -4.72 10.26 -3.73
CA TYR A 133 -5.46 11.48 -4.00
C TYR A 133 -4.56 12.48 -4.68
N SER A 134 -5.04 13.05 -5.78
CA SER A 134 -4.28 14.02 -6.55
C SER A 134 -4.47 15.43 -6.04
N ASN A 135 -3.51 16.29 -6.37
CA ASN A 135 -3.59 17.69 -6.01
C ASN A 135 -4.78 18.41 -6.68
N ASP A 136 -5.16 18.01 -7.89
CA ASP A 136 -6.31 18.53 -8.62
C ASP A 136 -7.66 17.93 -8.18
N GLY A 137 -7.70 17.12 -7.11
CA GLY A 137 -8.92 16.75 -6.42
C GLY A 137 -9.53 15.40 -6.81
N HIS A 138 -8.74 14.52 -7.44
CA HIS A 138 -9.19 13.21 -7.89
C HIS A 138 -8.69 12.09 -6.98
N LEU A 139 -9.61 11.21 -6.59
CA LEU A 139 -9.26 9.99 -5.86
C LEU A 139 -9.15 8.83 -6.87
N TYR A 140 -8.15 7.98 -6.64
CA TYR A 140 -7.96 6.74 -7.37
C TYR A 140 -7.93 5.57 -6.39
N VAL A 141 -8.51 4.44 -6.82
CA VAL A 141 -8.45 3.17 -6.09
C VAL A 141 -7.87 2.13 -7.02
N ALA A 142 -6.67 1.65 -6.69
CA ALA A 142 -6.00 0.54 -7.35
C ALA A 142 -6.31 -0.76 -6.60
N GLU A 143 -7.03 -1.63 -7.29
CA GLU A 143 -7.48 -2.95 -6.83
C GLU A 143 -6.58 -4.04 -7.42
N ARG A 144 -6.81 -5.29 -7.01
CA ARG A 144 -6.01 -6.43 -7.47
C ARG A 144 -5.87 -6.52 -8.99
N ASN A 145 -6.98 -6.30 -9.71
CA ASN A 145 -7.03 -6.34 -11.18
C ASN A 145 -7.97 -5.28 -11.79
N ARG A 146 -8.04 -4.08 -11.19
CA ARG A 146 -8.86 -2.95 -11.65
C ARG A 146 -8.27 -1.64 -11.16
N VAL A 147 -8.50 -0.55 -11.89
CA VAL A 147 -8.18 0.80 -11.40
C VAL A 147 -9.37 1.73 -11.63
N LEU A 148 -9.93 2.23 -10.54
CA LEU A 148 -11.07 3.13 -10.54
C LEU A 148 -10.64 4.58 -10.26
N TRP A 149 -11.31 5.51 -10.93
CA TRP A 149 -11.21 6.94 -10.73
C TRP A 149 -12.52 7.50 -10.17
N PHE A 150 -12.39 8.31 -9.13
CA PHE A 150 -13.48 9.03 -8.47
C PHE A 150 -13.24 10.53 -8.67
N PRO A 151 -13.86 11.16 -9.70
CA PRO A 151 -13.54 12.52 -10.12
C PRO A 151 -13.78 13.59 -9.07
N ALA A 152 -14.75 13.37 -8.18
CA ALA A 152 -15.20 14.34 -7.19
C ALA A 152 -15.52 13.66 -5.86
N ALA A 153 -14.60 12.80 -5.38
CA ALA A 153 -14.79 12.05 -4.15
C ALA A 153 -15.17 12.96 -2.97
N GLU A 154 -14.48 14.09 -2.76
CA GLU A 154 -14.80 15.08 -1.70
C GLU A 154 -16.22 15.67 -1.79
N TYR A 155 -16.80 15.73 -2.99
CA TYR A 155 -18.15 16.27 -3.19
C TYR A 155 -19.23 15.24 -2.91
N PHE A 156 -19.01 14.00 -3.34
CA PHE A 156 -19.97 12.90 -3.21
C PHE A 156 -19.79 12.06 -1.93
N MET A 157 -18.93 12.48 -1.00
CA MET A 157 -18.59 11.74 0.23
C MET A 157 -19.78 11.25 1.06
N GLU A 158 -20.91 11.96 1.02
CA GLU A 158 -22.13 11.64 1.80
C GLU A 158 -23.16 10.84 0.98
N SER A 159 -22.85 10.57 -0.29
CA SER A 159 -23.69 9.82 -1.22
C SER A 159 -23.24 8.37 -1.30
N PRO A 160 -24.17 7.39 -1.22
CA PRO A 160 -23.84 6.00 -1.51
C PRO A 160 -23.45 5.82 -2.99
N ASP A 161 -23.96 6.69 -3.87
CA ASP A 161 -23.67 6.72 -5.29
C ASP A 161 -22.56 7.74 -5.59
N THR A 162 -21.35 7.42 -5.14
CA THR A 162 -20.15 8.19 -5.52
C THR A 162 -19.79 7.86 -6.97
N VAL A 163 -19.60 8.87 -7.82
CA VAL A 163 -19.20 8.69 -9.22
C VAL A 163 -17.89 7.90 -9.28
N ALA A 164 -17.95 6.75 -9.94
CA ALA A 164 -16.83 5.84 -10.14
C ALA A 164 -16.70 5.54 -11.65
N ILE A 165 -15.50 5.67 -12.18
CA ILE A 165 -15.24 5.43 -13.61
C ILE A 165 -13.96 4.60 -13.74
N PRO A 166 -13.97 3.46 -14.44
CA PRO A 166 -12.76 2.67 -14.64
C PRO A 166 -11.77 3.40 -15.55
N ILE A 167 -10.51 3.48 -15.10
CA ILE A 167 -9.37 3.77 -16.00
C ILE A 167 -8.92 2.47 -16.66
N ILE A 168 -8.90 1.39 -15.87
CA ILE A 168 -8.62 0.02 -16.31
C ILE A 168 -9.78 -0.83 -15.79
N ASN A 169 -10.46 -1.57 -16.66
CA ASN A 169 -11.61 -2.36 -16.26
C ASN A 169 -11.19 -3.59 -15.43
N GLN A 170 -12.17 -4.20 -14.78
CA GLN A 170 -11.97 -5.45 -14.05
C GLN A 170 -11.36 -6.51 -14.98
N GLY A 171 -10.25 -7.11 -14.59
CA GLY A 171 -9.58 -8.15 -15.36
C GLY A 171 -8.54 -7.64 -16.38
N GLU A 172 -8.35 -6.32 -16.51
CA GLU A 172 -7.50 -5.74 -17.56
C GLU A 172 -6.18 -5.13 -17.05
N LEU A 173 -5.94 -5.12 -15.73
CA LEU A 173 -4.68 -4.64 -15.15
C LEU A 173 -3.56 -5.68 -15.31
N ILE A 174 -3.87 -6.96 -15.17
CA ILE A 174 -3.01 -8.12 -15.40
C ILE A 174 -3.81 -9.25 -16.05
N PRO A 175 -3.16 -10.22 -16.72
CA PRO A 175 -3.83 -11.43 -17.17
C PRO A 175 -4.58 -12.10 -16.01
N PRO A 176 -5.88 -12.44 -16.16
CA PRO A 176 -6.67 -13.07 -15.10
C PRO A 176 -6.05 -14.37 -14.55
N GLU A 177 -5.30 -15.09 -15.37
CA GLU A 177 -4.61 -16.33 -14.99
C GLU A 177 -3.44 -16.09 -14.02
N GLU A 178 -2.94 -14.85 -13.95
CA GLU A 178 -1.90 -14.43 -13.02
C GLU A 178 -2.47 -13.78 -11.75
N GLU A 179 -3.80 -13.72 -11.60
CA GLU A 179 -4.40 -13.35 -10.32
C GLU A 179 -4.07 -14.39 -9.24
N SER A 180 -3.56 -13.90 -8.12
CA SER A 180 -3.19 -14.72 -6.97
C SER A 180 -3.89 -14.25 -5.70
N TYR A 181 -3.62 -14.94 -4.58
CA TYR A 181 -3.90 -14.45 -3.23
C TYR A 181 -2.68 -13.82 -2.56
N ASN A 182 -1.48 -14.01 -3.13
CA ASN A 182 -0.21 -13.45 -2.66
C ASN A 182 0.14 -12.15 -3.39
N HIS A 183 0.64 -11.16 -2.65
CA HIS A 183 1.15 -9.88 -3.20
C HIS A 183 0.20 -9.17 -4.18
N THR A 184 -1.10 -9.17 -3.85
CA THR A 184 -2.17 -8.63 -4.69
C THR A 184 -2.59 -7.20 -4.34
N ALA A 185 -2.15 -6.71 -3.18
CA ALA A 185 -2.29 -5.31 -2.81
C ALA A 185 -1.54 -4.44 -3.83
N ARG A 186 -2.24 -3.48 -4.42
CA ARG A 186 -1.62 -2.43 -5.24
C ARG A 186 -1.40 -1.19 -4.40
N VAL A 187 -0.45 -0.38 -4.82
CA VAL A 187 -0.21 0.96 -4.28
C VAL A 187 -0.25 1.91 -5.46
N CYS A 188 -0.78 3.12 -5.28
CA CYS A 188 -0.79 4.13 -6.33
C CYS A 188 -0.22 5.46 -5.84
N ALA A 189 0.37 6.22 -6.77
CA ALA A 189 0.78 7.60 -6.54
C ALA A 189 0.72 8.38 -7.84
N ILE A 190 0.56 9.70 -7.75
CA ILE A 190 0.61 10.60 -8.90
C ILE A 190 2.06 11.08 -9.07
N GLY A 191 2.63 10.85 -10.25
CA GLY A 191 3.98 11.30 -10.58
C GLY A 191 4.06 12.78 -10.97
N PRO A 192 5.27 13.36 -11.00
CA PRO A 192 5.49 14.76 -11.42
C PRO A 192 5.17 15.00 -12.91
N ASP A 193 5.09 13.93 -13.70
CA ASP A 193 4.65 13.90 -15.10
C ASP A 193 3.12 13.82 -15.25
N ASN A 194 2.39 13.92 -14.15
CA ASN A 194 0.93 13.87 -14.11
C ASN A 194 0.34 12.52 -14.58
N LYS A 195 1.12 11.43 -14.46
CA LYS A 195 0.67 10.04 -14.68
C LYS A 195 0.39 9.33 -13.35
N LEU A 196 -0.44 8.28 -13.39
CA LEU A 196 -0.68 7.38 -12.26
C LEU A 196 0.38 6.29 -12.28
N TYR A 197 1.07 6.06 -11.15
CA TYR A 197 2.05 4.99 -10.97
C TYR A 197 1.47 3.93 -10.05
N VAL A 198 1.56 2.66 -10.45
CA VAL A 198 1.03 1.52 -9.69
C VAL A 198 2.12 0.48 -9.44
N SER A 199 2.37 0.16 -8.18
CA SER A 199 3.25 -0.95 -7.78
C SER A 199 2.53 -2.28 -7.94
N MET A 200 3.22 -3.25 -8.54
CA MET A 200 2.66 -4.55 -8.93
C MET A 200 3.49 -5.67 -8.30
N GLY A 201 3.10 -6.16 -7.12
CA GLY A 201 3.74 -7.32 -6.49
C GLY A 201 3.57 -8.61 -7.30
N GLN A 202 4.51 -9.54 -7.15
CA GLN A 202 4.52 -10.80 -7.91
C GLN A 202 3.94 -12.00 -7.12
N PRO A 203 3.21 -12.93 -7.75
CA PRO A 203 2.48 -14.02 -7.06
C PRO A 203 3.34 -15.00 -6.24
N PHE A 204 4.61 -15.16 -6.59
CA PHE A 204 5.48 -16.16 -6.00
C PHE A 204 6.38 -15.55 -4.92
N ASN A 205 7.00 -16.40 -4.09
CA ASN A 205 8.12 -15.95 -3.26
C ASN A 205 9.32 -15.58 -4.14
N VAL A 206 9.60 -16.44 -5.14
CA VAL A 206 10.58 -16.27 -6.21
C VAL A 206 9.93 -16.84 -7.47
N ALA A 207 9.77 -16.03 -8.52
CA ALA A 207 9.15 -16.47 -9.77
C ALA A 207 10.04 -17.48 -10.52
N GLY A 208 9.43 -18.42 -11.24
CA GLY A 208 10.13 -19.33 -12.15
C GLY A 208 10.62 -18.62 -13.43
N PRO A 209 11.65 -19.13 -14.12
CA PRO A 209 12.18 -18.53 -15.35
C PRO A 209 11.13 -18.37 -16.46
N ASP A 210 10.15 -19.28 -16.52
CA ASP A 210 9.05 -19.30 -17.49
C ASP A 210 8.05 -18.13 -17.32
N LYS A 211 8.05 -17.47 -16.16
CA LYS A 211 7.19 -16.31 -15.88
C LYS A 211 7.85 -14.97 -16.20
N LEU A 212 9.18 -14.91 -16.28
CA LEU A 212 9.90 -13.63 -16.27
C LEU A 212 9.60 -12.75 -17.47
N ASP A 213 9.46 -13.32 -18.68
CA ASP A 213 9.18 -12.54 -19.88
C ASP A 213 7.79 -11.89 -19.78
N LEU A 214 6.77 -12.67 -19.43
CA LEU A 214 5.41 -12.16 -19.20
C LEU A 214 5.38 -11.09 -18.10
N TYR A 215 6.05 -11.34 -16.99
CA TYR A 215 6.05 -10.42 -15.84
C TYR A 215 6.75 -9.11 -16.16
N ASN A 216 7.85 -9.14 -16.89
CA ASN A 216 8.53 -7.92 -17.35
C ASN A 216 7.71 -7.14 -18.39
N GLU A 217 7.01 -7.83 -19.29
CA GLU A 217 6.14 -7.20 -20.30
C GLU A 217 4.94 -6.50 -19.65
N VAL A 218 4.27 -7.18 -18.72
CA VAL A 218 3.07 -6.66 -18.04
C VAL A 218 3.46 -5.68 -16.91
N GLY A 219 4.62 -5.86 -16.30
CA GLY A 219 5.10 -5.11 -15.14
C GLY A 219 4.76 -5.76 -13.79
N ILE A 220 4.46 -7.06 -13.74
CA ILE A 220 4.32 -7.85 -12.49
C ILE A 220 5.71 -8.04 -11.87
N GLY A 221 5.84 -7.85 -10.55
CA GLY A 221 7.16 -7.79 -9.91
C GLY A 221 7.91 -6.52 -10.30
N GLY A 222 7.19 -5.39 -10.34
CA GLY A 222 7.67 -4.13 -10.87
C GLY A 222 6.72 -2.98 -10.60
N MET A 223 6.81 -1.95 -11.44
CA MET A 223 5.92 -0.79 -11.41
C MET A 223 5.54 -0.37 -12.82
N ILE A 224 4.28 0.06 -12.98
CA ILE A 224 3.75 0.60 -14.23
C ILE A 224 3.33 2.06 -14.04
N ARG A 225 3.24 2.81 -15.13
CA ARG A 225 2.55 4.11 -15.18
C ARG A 225 1.57 4.21 -16.33
N PHE A 226 0.56 5.07 -16.21
CA PHE A 226 -0.41 5.36 -17.28
C PHE A 226 -1.11 6.72 -17.06
N ASN A 227 -1.88 7.17 -18.05
CA ASN A 227 -2.72 8.36 -17.97
C ASN A 227 -3.75 8.24 -16.83
N ARG A 228 -4.00 9.33 -16.11
CA ARG A 228 -4.84 9.35 -14.90
C ARG A 228 -6.35 9.39 -15.17
N PHE A 229 -6.78 9.39 -16.42
CA PHE A 229 -8.19 9.55 -16.79
C PHE A 229 -8.60 8.49 -17.81
N PRO A 230 -9.88 8.06 -17.83
CA PRO A 230 -10.40 7.11 -18.80
C PRO A 230 -10.15 7.55 -20.25
N GLY A 231 -9.98 6.58 -21.14
CA GLY A 231 -9.67 6.81 -22.55
C GLY A 231 -8.69 5.76 -23.06
N LYS A 232 -7.99 6.08 -24.16
CA LYS A 232 -6.91 5.21 -24.64
C LYS A 232 -5.81 5.14 -23.58
N LEU A 233 -5.54 3.94 -23.07
CA LEU A 233 -4.54 3.71 -22.04
C LEU A 233 -3.11 3.87 -22.58
N GLU A 234 -2.32 4.73 -21.95
CA GLU A 234 -0.90 4.99 -22.22
C GLU A 234 -0.02 4.25 -21.18
N ARG A 235 -0.15 2.93 -21.13
CA ARG A 235 0.56 2.08 -20.17
C ARG A 235 2.02 1.89 -20.55
N GLU A 236 2.90 2.03 -19.55
CA GLU A 236 4.33 1.77 -19.66
C GLU A 236 4.84 1.05 -18.40
N VAL A 237 5.73 0.07 -18.56
CA VAL A 237 6.51 -0.51 -17.46
C VAL A 237 7.69 0.41 -17.17
N VAL A 238 7.85 0.81 -15.91
CA VAL A 238 8.87 1.80 -15.49
C VAL A 238 9.93 1.24 -14.54
N ALA A 239 9.71 0.04 -14.04
CA ALA A 239 10.67 -0.68 -13.20
C ALA A 239 10.33 -2.18 -13.22
N ILE A 240 11.36 -3.02 -13.22
CA ILE A 240 11.24 -4.48 -13.12
C ILE A 240 12.15 -5.04 -12.02
N GLY A 241 11.86 -6.26 -11.55
CA GLY A 241 12.67 -6.92 -10.53
C GLY A 241 12.50 -6.33 -9.13
N ILE A 242 11.30 -5.84 -8.82
CA ILE A 242 10.85 -5.43 -7.49
C ILE A 242 9.92 -6.53 -6.98
N ARG A 243 10.24 -7.23 -5.88
CA ARG A 243 9.47 -8.41 -5.48
C ARG A 243 8.03 -8.04 -5.11
N ASN A 244 7.88 -7.10 -4.18
CA ASN A 244 6.59 -6.63 -3.68
C ASN A 244 6.75 -5.28 -2.96
N SER A 245 6.70 -4.20 -3.73
CA SER A 245 6.60 -2.84 -3.19
C SER A 245 5.18 -2.55 -2.69
N VAL A 246 5.10 -2.14 -1.42
CA VAL A 246 3.83 -1.76 -0.76
C VAL A 246 3.90 -0.31 -0.23
N GLY A 247 4.87 0.46 -0.71
CA GLY A 247 4.94 1.90 -0.51
C GLY A 247 5.81 2.53 -1.57
N HIS A 248 5.31 3.60 -2.19
CA HIS A 248 6.11 4.43 -3.08
C HIS A 248 5.62 5.86 -3.05
N ALA A 249 6.56 6.79 -3.22
CA ALA A 249 6.29 8.22 -3.25
C ALA A 249 7.32 8.93 -4.12
N PHE A 250 6.94 10.08 -4.65
CA PHE A 250 7.86 10.96 -5.36
C PHE A 250 8.42 12.00 -4.39
N ASN A 251 9.74 12.17 -4.41
CA ASN A 251 10.39 13.23 -3.66
C ASN A 251 9.94 14.58 -4.22
N PRO A 252 9.29 15.45 -3.41
CA PRO A 252 8.75 16.72 -3.89
C PRO A 252 9.83 17.72 -4.30
N LYS A 253 11.09 17.52 -3.89
CA LYS A 253 12.20 18.43 -4.19
C LYS A 253 12.83 18.18 -5.57
N ASP A 254 13.01 16.91 -5.95
CA ASP A 254 13.74 16.53 -7.16
C ASP A 254 12.94 15.64 -8.12
N GLY A 255 11.73 15.24 -7.76
CA GLY A 255 10.87 14.38 -8.57
C GLY A 255 11.32 12.92 -8.65
N SER A 256 12.34 12.50 -7.88
CA SER A 256 12.78 11.11 -7.87
C SER A 256 11.74 10.19 -7.26
N LEU A 257 11.53 9.01 -7.87
CA LEU A 257 10.67 7.96 -7.32
C LEU A 257 11.44 7.20 -6.22
N TRP A 258 10.78 7.00 -5.08
CA TRP A 258 11.26 6.16 -4.00
C TRP A 258 10.22 5.10 -3.65
N PHE A 259 10.68 3.93 -3.22
CA PHE A 259 9.78 2.83 -2.87
C PHE A 259 10.41 1.84 -1.88
N THR A 260 9.57 1.19 -1.09
CA THR A 260 9.93 0.04 -0.25
C THR A 260 9.88 -1.25 -1.06
N ASP A 261 10.63 -2.29 -0.68
CA ASP A 261 10.46 -3.61 -1.28
C ASP A 261 10.53 -4.73 -0.24
N ASN A 262 9.52 -5.60 -0.24
CA ASN A 262 9.44 -6.76 0.62
C ASN A 262 10.17 -7.93 -0.02
N GLN A 263 11.28 -8.32 0.61
CA GLN A 263 12.26 -9.24 0.07
C GLN A 263 11.96 -10.73 0.32
N VAL A 264 12.83 -11.61 -0.19
CA VAL A 264 12.55 -13.06 -0.33
C VAL A 264 12.45 -13.78 1.02
N ASP A 265 11.44 -14.63 1.16
CA ASP A 265 11.19 -15.45 2.34
C ASP A 265 12.00 -16.76 2.34
N GLY A 266 12.27 -17.31 3.53
CA GLY A 266 12.77 -18.69 3.68
C GLY A 266 14.28 -18.88 3.46
N MET A 267 15.06 -17.80 3.51
CA MET A 267 16.53 -17.82 3.35
C MET A 267 17.30 -17.76 4.69
N GLY A 268 16.61 -17.51 5.80
CA GLY A 268 17.17 -17.37 7.15
C GLY A 268 16.57 -16.17 7.89
N ASP A 269 16.81 -16.06 9.21
CA ASP A 269 16.20 -15.00 10.04
C ASP A 269 16.79 -13.60 9.82
N GLU A 270 18.05 -13.53 9.40
CA GLU A 270 18.82 -12.28 9.27
C GLU A 270 19.10 -11.93 7.81
N THR A 271 18.47 -12.64 6.87
CA THR A 271 18.72 -12.51 5.43
C THR A 271 17.50 -12.94 4.63
N PRO A 272 17.28 -12.37 3.43
CA PRO A 272 17.93 -11.18 2.88
C PRO A 272 17.50 -9.89 3.60
N PRO A 273 18.25 -8.77 3.46
CA PRO A 273 17.80 -7.48 3.98
C PRO A 273 16.52 -7.03 3.29
N GLY A 274 15.68 -6.26 3.98
CA GLY A 274 14.62 -5.47 3.33
C GLY A 274 15.23 -4.29 2.57
N GLU A 275 14.43 -3.49 1.86
CA GLU A 275 14.98 -2.40 1.05
C GLU A 275 14.13 -1.13 1.07
N LEU A 276 14.83 0.02 1.10
CA LEU A 276 14.31 1.29 0.61
C LEU A 276 15.13 1.69 -0.63
N ASN A 277 14.43 1.87 -1.73
CA ASN A 277 14.99 2.11 -3.06
C ASN A 277 14.73 3.56 -3.51
N LYS A 278 15.69 4.13 -4.23
CA LYS A 278 15.51 5.33 -5.07
C LYS A 278 15.69 4.89 -6.52
N ALA A 279 14.74 5.23 -7.37
CA ALA A 279 14.81 4.85 -8.76
C ALA A 279 16.01 5.53 -9.46
N CYS A 280 16.87 4.72 -10.09
CA CYS A 280 18.01 5.22 -10.86
C CYS A 280 17.56 5.91 -12.15
N SER A 281 16.49 5.39 -12.75
CA SER A 281 15.78 5.91 -13.91
C SER A 281 14.42 5.22 -13.99
N LEU A 282 13.56 5.65 -14.92
CA LEU A 282 12.29 4.99 -15.22
C LEU A 282 12.37 4.34 -16.59
N GLY A 283 12.06 3.05 -16.67
CA GLY A 283 12.06 2.28 -17.90
C GLY A 283 11.91 0.78 -17.67
N SER A 284 11.48 0.06 -18.71
CA SER A 284 11.27 -1.39 -18.66
C SER A 284 12.57 -2.20 -18.55
N ASP A 285 13.73 -1.57 -18.72
CA ASP A 285 15.06 -2.17 -18.56
C ASP A 285 15.72 -1.84 -17.22
N VAL A 286 15.07 -1.04 -16.36
CA VAL A 286 15.60 -0.67 -15.04
C VAL A 286 15.28 -1.77 -14.04
N TRP A 287 16.32 -2.43 -13.55
CA TRP A 287 16.17 -3.67 -12.80
C TRP A 287 16.62 -3.53 -11.35
N TYR A 288 15.79 -4.00 -10.41
CA TYR A 288 16.04 -3.88 -8.96
C TYR A 288 16.42 -5.21 -8.29
N GLY A 289 16.80 -6.22 -9.08
CA GLY A 289 17.51 -7.40 -8.60
C GLY A 289 16.69 -8.69 -8.51
N HIS A 290 15.40 -8.62 -8.21
CA HIS A 290 14.56 -9.82 -8.17
C HIS A 290 14.40 -10.45 -9.58
N PRO A 291 14.38 -11.79 -9.75
CA PRO A 291 14.47 -12.86 -8.75
C PRO A 291 15.90 -13.34 -8.45
N TYR A 292 16.92 -12.73 -9.06
CA TYR A 292 18.30 -13.17 -8.94
C TYR A 292 18.93 -12.77 -7.61
N TYR A 293 18.54 -11.59 -7.11
CA TYR A 293 18.80 -11.13 -5.76
C TYR A 293 17.51 -11.19 -4.95
N GLY A 294 17.66 -11.59 -3.68
CA GLY A 294 16.59 -11.61 -2.71
C GLY A 294 16.53 -10.37 -1.84
N GLY A 295 17.50 -9.45 -1.97
CA GLY A 295 17.65 -8.21 -1.20
C GLY A 295 19.12 -7.79 -1.18
N GLY A 296 19.41 -6.53 -1.50
CA GLY A 296 20.75 -6.08 -1.85
C GLY A 296 21.35 -6.97 -2.94
N GLU A 297 22.55 -7.49 -2.71
CA GLU A 297 23.21 -8.44 -3.61
C GLU A 297 23.14 -9.91 -3.13
N VAL A 298 22.30 -10.21 -2.14
CA VAL A 298 22.12 -11.59 -1.63
C VAL A 298 21.44 -12.44 -2.69
N ARG A 299 22.10 -13.52 -3.12
CA ARG A 299 21.58 -14.45 -4.15
C ARG A 299 20.42 -15.29 -3.62
N THR A 300 19.33 -15.38 -4.37
CA THR A 300 18.23 -16.31 -4.05
C THR A 300 18.66 -17.76 -4.22
N ASN A 301 18.03 -18.67 -3.47
CA ASN A 301 18.38 -20.09 -3.51
C ASN A 301 18.15 -20.72 -4.90
N GLU A 302 17.13 -20.23 -5.60
CA GLU A 302 16.66 -20.70 -6.90
C GLU A 302 17.57 -20.24 -8.05
N TYR A 303 18.20 -19.07 -7.91
CA TYR A 303 19.02 -18.46 -8.96
C TYR A 303 20.51 -18.34 -8.60
N LYS A 304 20.96 -18.78 -7.42
CA LYS A 304 22.37 -18.65 -7.00
C LYS A 304 23.38 -19.23 -8.00
N ASP A 305 23.02 -20.34 -8.65
CA ASP A 305 23.86 -21.02 -9.64
C ASP A 305 23.59 -20.57 -11.09
N LYS A 306 22.67 -19.61 -11.29
CA LYS A 306 22.31 -19.05 -12.60
C LYS A 306 23.05 -17.75 -12.83
N LYS A 307 23.62 -17.59 -14.03
CA LYS A 307 24.24 -16.32 -14.44
C LYS A 307 23.16 -15.26 -14.64
N ILE A 308 23.35 -14.09 -14.05
CA ILE A 308 22.50 -12.92 -14.31
C ILE A 308 22.67 -12.51 -15.79
N PRO A 309 21.58 -12.31 -16.55
CA PRO A 309 21.66 -11.77 -17.90
C PRO A 309 22.43 -10.44 -17.92
N LYS A 310 23.34 -10.27 -18.89
CA LYS A 310 24.17 -9.05 -18.97
C LYS A 310 23.33 -7.77 -19.05
N ALA A 311 22.20 -7.82 -19.74
CA ALA A 311 21.28 -6.68 -19.87
C ALA A 311 20.80 -6.18 -18.50
N TRP A 312 20.47 -7.10 -17.58
CA TRP A 312 20.02 -6.77 -16.22
C TRP A 312 21.20 -6.40 -15.31
N ALA A 313 22.30 -7.17 -15.37
CA ALA A 313 23.48 -6.88 -14.55
C ALA A 313 24.03 -5.47 -14.79
N ASN A 314 23.99 -4.98 -16.04
CA ASN A 314 24.45 -3.62 -16.39
C ASN A 314 23.47 -2.51 -15.98
N LYS A 315 22.23 -2.87 -15.64
CA LYS A 315 21.12 -1.96 -15.30
C LYS A 315 20.61 -2.16 -13.87
N TYR A 316 21.35 -2.92 -13.06
CA TYR A 316 21.01 -3.16 -11.67
C TYR A 316 21.07 -1.85 -10.88
N CYS A 317 19.93 -1.43 -10.35
CA CYS A 317 19.80 -0.29 -9.46
C CYS A 317 19.80 -0.80 -8.01
N LYS A 318 20.82 -0.41 -7.25
CA LYS A 318 21.00 -0.85 -5.85
C LYS A 318 20.07 -0.09 -4.91
N PRO A 319 19.63 -0.72 -3.79
CA PRO A 319 18.90 -0.02 -2.76
C PRO A 319 19.72 1.11 -2.15
N GLN A 320 19.03 2.15 -1.68
CA GLN A 320 19.65 3.25 -0.93
C GLN A 320 19.89 2.85 0.52
N VAL A 321 19.03 1.99 1.05
CA VAL A 321 19.11 1.49 2.42
C VAL A 321 18.75 0.01 2.42
N GLU A 322 19.65 -0.82 2.96
CA GLU A 322 19.33 -2.19 3.37
C GLU A 322 18.66 -2.14 4.74
N MET A 323 17.39 -2.53 4.79
CA MET A 323 16.57 -2.57 6.00
C MET A 323 16.73 -3.90 6.72
N ALA A 324 16.29 -3.94 7.99
CA ALA A 324 16.27 -5.18 8.75
C ALA A 324 15.46 -6.27 8.01
N ALA A 325 16.05 -7.47 7.87
CA ALA A 325 15.41 -8.61 7.23
C ALA A 325 14.01 -8.86 7.79
N HIS A 326 13.04 -9.19 6.94
CA HIS A 326 11.67 -9.54 7.34
C HIS A 326 10.88 -8.47 8.11
N ALA A 327 11.38 -7.24 8.27
CA ALA A 327 10.64 -6.20 9.00
C ALA A 327 9.37 -5.72 8.27
N ALA A 328 9.21 -6.12 7.01
CA ALA A 328 8.10 -5.85 6.13
C ALA A 328 7.85 -4.34 5.93
N ASP A 329 8.73 -3.70 5.18
CA ASP A 329 8.62 -2.29 4.81
C ASP A 329 7.43 -2.09 3.86
N LEU A 330 6.42 -1.32 4.29
CA LEU A 330 5.19 -1.08 3.56
C LEU A 330 5.08 0.40 3.13
N GLY A 331 4.02 1.09 3.52
CA GLY A 331 3.72 2.45 3.10
C GLY A 331 4.78 3.46 3.52
N MET A 332 4.93 4.51 2.72
CA MET A 332 5.94 5.54 2.91
C MET A 332 5.47 6.88 2.35
N MET A 333 6.07 7.96 2.85
CA MET A 333 5.79 9.32 2.42
C MET A 333 7.00 10.24 2.62
N PHE A 334 7.01 11.35 1.88
CA PHE A 334 7.91 12.48 2.15
C PHE A 334 7.20 13.49 3.04
N TYR A 335 7.80 13.84 4.17
CA TYR A 335 7.19 14.80 5.08
C TYR A 335 7.40 16.24 4.59
N THR A 336 6.32 16.91 4.20
CA THR A 336 6.36 18.30 3.69
C THR A 336 5.75 19.32 4.65
N GLY A 337 5.19 18.83 5.76
CA GLY A 337 4.58 19.64 6.80
C GLY A 337 5.58 20.49 7.55
N ARG A 338 5.04 21.40 8.36
CA ARG A 338 5.83 22.32 9.19
C ARG A 338 5.65 22.09 10.69
N MET A 339 4.79 21.15 11.08
CA MET A 339 4.55 20.81 12.48
C MET A 339 5.79 20.17 13.11
N PHE A 340 6.43 19.24 12.42
CA PHE A 340 7.60 18.55 12.95
C PHE A 340 8.85 19.44 12.87
N PRO A 341 9.85 19.22 13.75
CA PRO A 341 11.13 19.92 13.71
C PRO A 341 11.78 19.90 12.32
N LYS A 342 12.49 20.97 11.97
CA LYS A 342 13.10 21.20 10.64
C LYS A 342 13.93 20.01 10.12
N LYS A 343 14.55 19.22 10.99
CA LYS A 343 15.32 18.04 10.60
C LYS A 343 14.49 16.96 9.88
N TYR A 344 13.17 16.95 10.07
CA TYR A 344 12.24 16.01 9.43
C TYR A 344 11.68 16.54 8.10
N HIS A 345 11.92 17.80 7.76
CA HIS A 345 11.40 18.38 6.51
C HIS A 345 12.07 17.71 5.31
N ASN A 346 11.27 17.17 4.40
CA ASN A 346 11.66 16.32 3.27
C ASN A 346 12.33 14.99 3.65
N ALA A 347 12.26 14.57 4.92
CA ALA A 347 12.64 13.20 5.28
C ALA A 347 11.58 12.21 4.81
N ILE A 348 12.00 10.97 4.58
CA ILE A 348 11.10 9.86 4.28
C ILE A 348 10.66 9.24 5.60
N PHE A 349 9.35 9.12 5.80
CA PHE A 349 8.81 8.24 6.83
C PHE A 349 8.31 6.96 6.15
N SER A 350 8.59 5.81 6.76
CA SER A 350 8.10 4.51 6.27
C SER A 350 7.63 3.62 7.42
N ALA A 351 6.64 2.78 7.15
CA ALA A 351 6.11 1.82 8.10
C ALA A 351 6.77 0.45 7.93
N GLN A 352 7.22 -0.14 9.03
CA GLN A 352 7.59 -1.55 9.12
C GLN A 352 6.46 -2.30 9.80
N HIS A 353 5.80 -3.19 9.06
CA HIS A 353 4.61 -3.92 9.49
C HIS A 353 4.91 -5.05 10.48
N GLY A 354 6.15 -5.53 10.47
CA GLY A 354 6.64 -6.56 11.36
C GLY A 354 6.71 -7.94 10.69
N SER A 355 7.68 -8.73 11.13
CA SER A 355 8.00 -10.04 10.58
C SER A 355 6.97 -11.11 10.90
N TRP A 356 6.65 -11.93 9.92
CA TRP A 356 5.96 -13.22 10.11
C TRP A 356 6.93 -14.42 9.99
N ASN A 357 8.05 -14.24 9.28
CA ASN A 357 8.98 -15.29 8.88
C ASN A 357 10.36 -15.14 9.53
N ALA A 358 10.39 -14.80 10.82
CA ALA A 358 11.61 -14.72 11.62
C ALA A 358 11.36 -15.34 13.00
N VAL A 359 12.31 -16.12 13.54
CA VAL A 359 12.15 -16.74 14.88
C VAL A 359 12.02 -15.68 15.97
N LYS A 360 12.81 -14.61 15.89
CA LYS A 360 12.66 -13.41 16.72
C LYS A 360 11.89 -12.34 15.94
N PRO A 361 10.64 -12.03 16.34
CA PRO A 361 9.86 -10.97 15.72
C PRO A 361 10.61 -9.63 15.75
N ARG A 362 10.44 -8.82 14.71
CA ARG A 362 11.05 -7.49 14.57
C ARG A 362 10.20 -6.62 13.66
N GLY A 363 10.50 -5.32 13.60
CA GLY A 363 9.68 -4.33 12.91
C GLY A 363 8.56 -3.84 13.81
N ALA A 364 7.35 -3.66 13.26
CA ALA A 364 6.22 -3.01 13.93
C ALA A 364 6.59 -1.63 14.49
N ARG A 365 7.00 -0.75 13.58
CA ARG A 365 7.54 0.57 13.90
C ARG A 365 7.47 1.51 12.71
N ILE A 366 7.61 2.80 12.98
CA ILE A 366 7.83 3.83 11.96
C ILE A 366 9.31 4.16 11.91
N MET A 367 9.87 4.18 10.71
CA MET A 367 11.25 4.57 10.43
C MET A 367 11.28 5.98 9.85
N VAL A 368 12.38 6.69 10.05
CA VAL A 368 12.71 7.93 9.34
C VAL A 368 14.03 7.76 8.61
N THR A 369 14.05 8.13 7.32
CA THR A 369 15.25 8.22 6.50
C THR A 369 15.49 9.68 6.11
N TYR A 370 16.62 10.22 6.55
CA TYR A 370 17.06 11.57 6.20
C TYR A 370 17.79 11.53 4.86
N LEU A 371 17.61 12.58 4.06
CA LEU A 371 18.29 12.73 2.78
C LEU A 371 19.43 13.76 2.86
N ASP A 372 20.47 13.56 2.08
CA ASP A 372 21.51 14.56 1.83
C ASP A 372 21.05 15.65 0.84
N ASP A 373 21.89 16.65 0.60
CA ASP A 373 21.54 17.75 -0.32
C ASP A 373 21.35 17.30 -1.77
N LYS A 374 21.91 16.15 -2.15
CA LYS A 374 21.77 15.51 -3.46
C LYS A 374 20.54 14.59 -3.54
N GLY A 375 19.76 14.52 -2.46
CA GLY A 375 18.58 13.66 -2.36
C GLY A 375 18.91 12.18 -2.28
N ASN A 376 20.07 11.77 -1.75
CA ASN A 376 20.39 10.37 -1.45
C ASN A 376 20.15 10.06 0.02
N ALA A 377 19.94 8.78 0.37
CA ALA A 377 19.77 8.40 1.77
C ALA A 377 21.06 8.70 2.56
N LYS A 378 20.92 9.31 3.74
CA LYS A 378 22.03 9.67 4.62
C LYS A 378 22.05 8.84 5.90
N ASN A 379 20.93 8.81 6.62
CA ASN A 379 20.77 8.04 7.85
C ASN A 379 19.33 7.55 7.97
N THR A 380 19.16 6.35 8.51
CA THR A 380 17.85 5.75 8.75
C THR A 380 17.79 5.26 10.19
N GLU A 381 16.75 5.66 10.92
CA GLU A 381 16.58 5.30 12.32
C GLU A 381 15.10 5.10 12.67
N PRO A 382 14.78 4.32 13.73
CA PRO A 382 13.42 4.25 14.24
C PRO A 382 12.94 5.63 14.73
N PHE A 383 11.72 5.98 14.34
CA PHE A 383 11.01 7.18 14.77
C PHE A 383 9.94 6.90 15.82
N ALA A 384 9.16 5.83 15.64
CA ALA A 384 8.17 5.40 16.62
C ALA A 384 8.23 3.87 16.77
N GLU A 385 8.37 3.38 18.00
CA GLU A 385 8.48 1.96 18.33
C GLU A 385 7.60 1.61 19.54
N GLY A 386 7.29 0.33 19.75
CA GLY A 386 6.51 -0.12 20.91
C GLY A 386 5.26 -0.92 20.58
N TRP A 387 4.95 -1.10 19.29
CA TRP A 387 3.89 -2.02 18.85
C TRP A 387 4.30 -3.49 18.94
N LEU A 388 5.58 -3.81 19.15
CA LEU A 388 6.06 -5.15 19.44
C LEU A 388 6.51 -5.23 20.90
N THR A 389 5.94 -6.16 21.67
CA THR A 389 6.34 -6.36 23.06
C THR A 389 7.65 -7.14 23.16
N ASP A 390 8.32 -7.07 24.31
CA ASP A 390 9.53 -7.83 24.60
C ASP A 390 9.32 -9.36 24.53
N LEU A 391 8.06 -9.82 24.63
CA LEU A 391 7.67 -11.22 24.47
C LEU A 391 7.43 -11.62 23.01
N GLY A 392 7.64 -10.72 22.04
CA GLY A 392 7.43 -10.97 20.63
C GLY A 392 5.96 -10.90 20.19
N THR A 393 5.07 -10.33 21.02
CA THR A 393 3.65 -10.18 20.67
C THR A 393 3.40 -8.82 20.04
N TYR A 394 2.78 -8.78 18.87
CA TYR A 394 2.34 -7.53 18.26
C TYR A 394 1.13 -6.97 19.02
N LEU A 395 1.20 -5.74 19.50
CA LEU A 395 0.08 -4.90 19.91
C LEU A 395 -0.60 -4.30 18.68
N GLY A 396 0.19 -3.86 17.70
CA GLY A 396 -0.27 -3.40 16.40
C GLY A 396 0.78 -3.66 15.31
N ARG A 397 0.44 -3.34 14.06
CA ARG A 397 1.28 -3.53 12.87
C ARG A 397 1.07 -2.35 11.91
N PRO A 398 1.90 -1.29 12.01
CA PRO A 398 1.79 -0.12 11.14
C PRO A 398 1.88 -0.48 9.64
N VAL A 399 1.00 0.09 8.83
CA VAL A 399 0.90 -0.21 7.38
C VAL A 399 1.35 0.96 6.53
N ASP A 400 0.80 2.15 6.76
CA ASP A 400 1.09 3.35 5.97
C ASP A 400 1.23 4.58 6.85
N VAL A 401 1.90 5.59 6.30
CA VAL A 401 2.14 6.88 6.91
C VAL A 401 1.75 7.98 5.93
N GLN A 402 0.91 8.92 6.35
CA GLN A 402 0.51 10.05 5.51
C GLN A 402 0.45 11.34 6.32
N GLN A 403 0.76 12.47 5.69
CA GLN A 403 0.66 13.77 6.35
C GLN A 403 -0.80 14.20 6.39
N TYR A 404 -1.30 14.48 7.59
CA TYR A 404 -2.63 15.06 7.76
C TYR A 404 -2.64 16.57 7.46
N VAL A 405 -3.83 17.14 7.28
CA VAL A 405 -4.01 18.54 6.85
C VAL A 405 -3.41 19.57 7.82
N ASP A 406 -3.32 19.23 9.10
CA ASP A 406 -2.68 20.05 10.15
C ASP A 406 -1.14 19.94 10.16
N GLY A 407 -0.57 19.04 9.35
CA GLY A 407 0.85 18.74 9.31
C GLY A 407 1.31 17.64 10.27
N SER A 408 0.41 16.99 10.99
CA SER A 408 0.68 15.78 11.75
C SER A 408 0.89 14.56 10.84
N LEU A 409 1.31 13.43 11.40
CA LEU A 409 1.47 12.17 10.67
C LEU A 409 0.37 11.20 11.09
N LEU A 410 -0.44 10.73 10.14
CA LEU A 410 -1.33 9.59 10.36
C LEU A 410 -0.57 8.28 10.16
N VAL A 411 -0.90 7.28 10.97
CA VAL A 411 -0.36 5.92 10.88
C VAL A 411 -1.51 4.92 10.86
N SER A 412 -1.69 4.18 9.77
CA SER A 412 -2.68 3.10 9.73
C SER A 412 -2.14 1.81 10.33
N ASP A 413 -3.02 1.02 10.95
CA ASP A 413 -2.67 -0.24 11.59
C ASP A 413 -3.78 -1.27 11.34
N ASP A 414 -3.52 -2.22 10.44
CA ASP A 414 -4.52 -3.23 10.05
C ASP A 414 -4.79 -4.24 11.17
N LYS A 415 -3.78 -4.58 11.98
CA LYS A 415 -3.90 -5.53 13.08
C LYS A 415 -4.71 -4.93 14.22
N ALA A 416 -4.39 -3.69 14.61
CA ALA A 416 -5.10 -3.00 15.66
C ALA A 416 -6.43 -2.40 15.17
N GLY A 417 -6.67 -2.32 13.86
CA GLY A 417 -7.92 -1.83 13.29
C GLY A 417 -8.15 -0.35 13.59
N VAL A 418 -7.10 0.46 13.48
CA VAL A 418 -7.13 1.89 13.81
C VAL A 418 -6.24 2.71 12.90
N VAL A 419 -6.47 4.02 12.90
CA VAL A 419 -5.52 5.03 12.46
C VAL A 419 -5.09 5.83 13.69
N TYR A 420 -3.78 5.98 13.87
CA TYR A 420 -3.19 6.86 14.88
C TYR A 420 -2.84 8.21 14.26
N ARG A 421 -2.76 9.26 15.09
CA ARG A 421 -2.19 10.56 14.73
C ARG A 421 -0.98 10.86 15.60
N ILE A 422 0.13 11.23 14.99
CA ILE A 422 1.37 11.66 15.65
C ILE A 422 1.58 13.15 15.40
N SER A 423 1.60 13.93 16.48
CA SER A 423 1.81 15.38 16.45
C SER A 423 3.06 15.79 17.25
N TYR A 424 3.61 16.96 16.95
CA TYR A 424 4.71 17.56 17.71
C TYR A 424 4.19 18.75 18.52
N GLN A 425 4.40 18.73 19.83
CA GLN A 425 3.89 19.73 20.77
C GLN A 425 4.98 20.66 21.32
N GLY A 426 6.23 20.49 20.87
CA GLY A 426 7.38 21.15 21.48
C GLY A 426 7.82 20.45 22.77
N SER A 427 8.97 20.87 23.28
CA SER A 427 9.58 20.34 24.51
C SER A 427 9.40 21.30 25.67
#